data_AF-A0A8T7K1L3-F1
#
_entry.id   AF-A0A8T7K1L3-F1
#
_cell.length_a   1.000
_cell.length_b   1.000
_cell.length_c   1.000
_cell.angle_alpha   90.00
_cell.angle_beta   90.00
_cell.angle_gamma   90.00
#
_symmetry.space_group_name_H-M   'P 1'
#
loop_
_entity.id
_entity.type
_entity.pdbx_description
1 polymer ?
#
loop_
_entity_poly.entity_id
_entity_poly.type
_entity_poly.pdbx_seq_one_letter_code
_entity_poly.pdbx_strand_id
1 'polypeptide(L)'
;MKVLVVCVLIAAVIVLALAVQAQVDDIRIEYAALFSDNSVIVHISLPTEQSITQAELVSNGTRLSLNVHDAPLDQAHWLILDGSGGLLNTQLAVQSALTRFFAASSARSQVGIVVYATEVSIFPPTDDRAAITAALADYGTTAGATSCLWDALAAVNNAERPLDQAWRFLMITGALSAQTDCNLQSAPAFSAPLDIIVLGESTDTALLRLADQHQGRLVTANLRTLENQVAEIAALWARPVFAFQGRWSARPSSPVTLTLQLADGSTHDLPINLTEIIRPEDLITPTATFTPTPIPPTAVLATLPPVPTETPLPTETPLPSPTYTATPTATATAIFTPSPTSTPTATATTSPTSTTTPTNTSTPTITPTPTDVPTQAAIVLVVTATPEPTLAPTPTLPPGQAMLNNFVSALTTFDPLIWGGGALIVLALGIAFMLTLRPRGKAAAVAATPSRTTSFYENLDTALYQSPAAPAARSEDEEALITAVMNDEQLRKMIEDAANGANDLIGWLHLNSTVPQYFEVRAPNVIIGRSKECQIVIKGDVFISRQHARLYIENDAVWIERLSTRNPVLLRGEALEDPQLLRTFDMIQLSPTTRLLYIAYKRVNHA
;
A
#
# COMPACT_ATOMS: atom_id res chain seq x y z
N MET A 1 -39.24 0.97 -29.07
CA MET A 1 -37.98 1.11 -29.84
C MET A 1 -37.34 2.48 -29.69
N LYS A 2 -38.07 3.60 -29.87
CA LYS A 2 -37.52 4.97 -29.73
C LYS A 2 -36.93 5.29 -28.33
N VAL A 3 -37.58 4.84 -27.25
CA VAL A 3 -37.10 5.07 -25.87
C VAL A 3 -35.79 4.32 -25.57
N LEU A 4 -35.65 3.08 -26.07
CA LEU A 4 -34.44 2.27 -25.86
C LEU A 4 -33.22 2.89 -26.55
N VAL A 5 -33.40 3.45 -27.75
CA VAL A 5 -32.33 4.13 -28.50
C VAL A 5 -31.86 5.40 -27.80
N VAL A 6 -32.78 6.16 -27.20
CA VAL A 6 -32.45 7.35 -26.40
C VAL A 6 -31.69 6.97 -25.13
N CYS A 7 -32.08 5.91 -24.43
CA CYS A 7 -31.34 5.43 -23.25
C CYS A 7 -29.92 4.95 -23.59
N VAL A 8 -29.72 4.27 -24.72
CA VAL A 8 -28.39 3.82 -25.15
C VAL A 8 -27.50 4.99 -25.56
N LEU A 9 -28.05 6.02 -26.21
CA LEU A 9 -27.33 7.25 -26.54
C LEU A 9 -26.92 8.02 -25.28
N ILE A 10 -27.83 8.15 -24.30
CA ILE A 10 -27.52 8.80 -23.03
C ILE A 10 -26.45 8.00 -22.26
N ALA A 11 -26.56 6.67 -22.21
CA ALA A 11 -25.55 5.82 -21.58
C ALA A 11 -24.18 5.92 -22.28
N ALA A 12 -24.15 5.97 -23.61
CA ALA A 12 -22.90 6.13 -24.36
C ALA A 12 -22.26 7.51 -24.15
N VAL A 13 -23.06 8.58 -24.08
CA VAL A 13 -22.57 9.92 -23.76
C VAL A 13 -22.10 10.02 -22.31
N ILE A 14 -22.78 9.35 -21.36
CA ILE A 14 -22.33 9.28 -19.97
C ILE A 14 -21.04 8.46 -19.86
N VAL A 15 -20.91 7.32 -20.54
CA VAL A 15 -19.68 6.51 -20.55
C VAL A 15 -18.54 7.26 -21.23
N LEU A 16 -18.81 8.01 -22.31
CA LEU A 16 -17.81 8.84 -22.98
C LEU A 16 -17.43 10.05 -22.11
N ALA A 17 -18.37 10.66 -21.40
CA ALA A 17 -18.09 11.74 -20.45
C ALA A 17 -17.29 11.24 -19.23
N LEU A 18 -17.62 10.05 -18.71
CA LEU A 18 -16.86 9.38 -17.65
C LEU A 18 -15.47 8.95 -18.12
N ALA A 19 -15.31 8.53 -19.38
CA ALA A 19 -14.02 8.19 -19.97
C ALA A 19 -13.16 9.44 -20.26
N VAL A 20 -13.77 10.58 -20.60
CA VAL A 20 -13.09 11.88 -20.75
C VAL A 20 -12.75 12.48 -19.38
N GLN A 21 -13.53 12.19 -18.34
CA GLN A 21 -13.24 12.56 -16.95
C GLN A 21 -12.17 11.67 -16.28
N ALA A 22 -11.73 10.59 -16.93
CA ALA A 22 -10.68 9.71 -16.39
C ALA A 22 -9.24 10.19 -16.72
N GLN A 23 -9.07 11.41 -17.28
CA GLN A 23 -7.77 11.92 -17.74
C GLN A 23 -7.26 13.16 -16.97
N VAL A 24 -7.81 13.45 -15.79
CA VAL A 24 -7.39 14.55 -14.91
C VAL A 24 -7.50 13.97 -13.49
N ASP A 25 -6.41 13.66 -12.78
CA ASP A 25 -5.45 14.61 -12.23
C ASP A 25 -4.01 14.10 -12.27
N ASP A 26 -3.16 14.69 -13.12
CA ASP A 26 -1.73 14.37 -13.22
C ASP A 26 -0.85 15.21 -12.26
N ILE A 27 -1.52 15.97 -11.37
CA ILE A 27 -0.94 16.88 -10.38
C ILE A 27 -1.04 16.22 -9.00
N ARG A 28 0.08 16.10 -8.29
CA ARG A 28 0.15 15.47 -6.96
C ARG A 28 0.69 16.45 -5.93
N ILE A 29 0.03 16.54 -4.77
CA ILE A 29 0.57 17.30 -3.63
C ILE A 29 1.59 16.42 -2.92
N GLU A 30 2.83 16.85 -2.90
CA GLU A 30 3.93 16.09 -2.29
C GLU A 30 4.12 16.47 -0.82
N TYR A 31 3.68 17.68 -0.44
CA TYR A 31 3.80 18.20 0.91
C TYR A 31 2.97 19.47 1.07
N ALA A 32 2.35 19.66 2.24
CA ALA A 32 1.71 20.92 2.58
C ALA A 32 1.78 21.14 4.10
N ALA A 33 2.38 22.26 4.52
CA ALA A 33 2.60 22.56 5.92
C ALA A 33 2.24 24.01 6.26
N LEU A 34 1.64 24.20 7.43
CA LEU A 34 1.38 25.49 8.05
C LEU A 34 2.26 25.64 9.30
N PHE A 35 3.00 26.73 9.38
CA PHE A 35 3.90 27.02 10.49
C PHE A 35 3.24 27.94 11.54
N SER A 36 3.85 27.98 12.72
CA SER A 36 3.45 28.80 13.88
C SER A 36 3.24 30.29 13.54
N ASP A 37 4.03 30.82 12.60
CA ASP A 37 4.05 32.22 12.15
C ASP A 37 3.06 32.52 11.01
N ASN A 38 2.18 31.57 10.70
CA ASN A 38 1.23 31.54 9.59
C ASN A 38 1.89 31.47 8.19
N SER A 39 3.20 31.20 8.10
CA SER A 39 3.81 30.83 6.82
C SER A 39 3.29 29.47 6.37
N VAL A 40 3.18 29.28 5.06
CA VAL A 40 2.74 28.04 4.44
C VAL A 40 3.74 27.64 3.37
N ILE A 41 4.05 26.35 3.31
CA ILE A 41 4.83 25.74 2.24
C ILE A 41 4.01 24.63 1.62
N VAL A 42 3.97 24.59 0.28
CA VAL A 42 3.32 23.54 -0.48
C VAL A 42 4.29 23.03 -1.54
N HIS A 43 4.48 21.71 -1.67
CA HIS A 43 5.25 21.09 -2.74
C HIS A 43 4.31 20.32 -3.65
N ILE A 44 4.49 20.45 -4.96
CA ILE A 44 3.58 19.86 -5.95
C ILE A 44 4.37 19.27 -7.09
N SER A 45 4.03 18.05 -7.48
CA SER A 45 4.54 17.43 -8.69
C SER A 45 3.65 17.73 -9.88
N LEU A 46 4.28 18.12 -10.98
CA LEU A 46 3.63 18.42 -12.24
C LEU A 46 4.16 17.55 -13.39
N PRO A 47 3.38 17.38 -14.46
CA PRO A 47 3.88 16.79 -15.70
C PRO A 47 5.08 17.57 -16.25
N THR A 48 6.02 16.88 -16.89
CA THR A 48 7.36 17.39 -17.26
C THR A 48 7.36 18.62 -18.17
N GLU A 49 6.27 18.84 -18.93
CA GLU A 49 6.12 19.96 -19.88
C GLU A 49 5.28 21.12 -19.34
N GLN A 50 4.82 21.02 -18.08
CA GLN A 50 3.96 22.02 -17.47
C GLN A 50 4.76 22.94 -16.52
N SER A 51 4.37 24.21 -16.49
CA SER A 51 4.84 25.18 -15.51
C SER A 51 3.67 25.93 -14.89
N ILE A 52 3.88 26.48 -13.70
CA ILE A 52 2.86 27.24 -12.99
C ILE A 52 2.96 28.71 -13.39
N THR A 53 1.83 29.30 -13.75
CA THR A 53 1.70 30.74 -13.99
C THR A 53 1.21 31.46 -12.74
N GLN A 54 0.32 30.83 -11.98
CA GLN A 54 -0.24 31.37 -10.74
C GLN A 54 -0.61 30.24 -9.77
N ALA A 55 -0.39 30.46 -8.47
CA ALA A 55 -0.83 29.56 -7.41
C ALA A 55 -1.46 30.37 -6.27
N GLU A 56 -2.67 30.01 -5.86
CA GLU A 56 -3.40 30.67 -4.78
C GLU A 56 -3.98 29.63 -3.80
N LEU A 57 -3.92 29.92 -2.50
CA LEU A 57 -4.71 29.20 -1.51
C LEU A 57 -5.99 29.96 -1.20
N VAL A 58 -7.10 29.24 -1.10
CA VAL A 58 -8.41 29.78 -0.78
C VAL A 58 -8.93 29.10 0.49
N SER A 59 -9.27 29.91 1.49
CA SER A 59 -9.88 29.46 2.74
C SER A 59 -10.94 30.46 3.19
N ASN A 60 -12.19 30.00 3.34
CA ASN A 60 -13.33 30.81 3.79
C ASN A 60 -13.45 32.18 3.06
N GLY A 61 -13.26 32.18 1.74
CA GLY A 61 -13.29 33.39 0.90
C GLY A 61 -12.02 34.25 0.93
N THR A 62 -11.07 33.99 1.83
CA THR A 62 -9.76 34.64 1.84
C THR A 62 -8.85 33.96 0.83
N ARG A 63 -8.15 34.74 0.01
CA ARG A 63 -7.18 34.25 -0.98
C ARG A 63 -5.76 34.67 -0.59
N LEU A 64 -4.83 33.72 -0.67
CA LEU A 64 -3.40 33.94 -0.46
C LEU A 64 -2.67 33.54 -1.75
N SER A 65 -2.10 34.52 -2.45
CA SER A 65 -1.21 34.25 -3.57
C SER A 65 0.12 33.69 -3.05
N LEU A 66 0.59 32.61 -3.65
CA LEU A 66 1.84 31.95 -3.29
C LEU A 66 2.96 32.38 -4.24
N ASN A 67 4.15 32.59 -3.69
CA ASN A 67 5.36 32.77 -4.47
C ASN A 67 5.83 31.41 -4.98
N VAL A 68 5.93 31.27 -6.30
CA VAL A 68 6.44 30.07 -6.97
C VAL A 68 7.96 30.12 -6.96
N HIS A 69 8.62 29.02 -6.59
CA HIS A 69 10.06 28.88 -6.80
C HIS A 69 10.34 28.57 -8.28
N ASP A 70 11.21 29.36 -8.93
CA ASP A 70 11.44 29.29 -10.38
C ASP A 70 12.08 27.96 -10.84
N ALA A 71 12.78 27.27 -9.94
CA ALA A 71 13.42 25.99 -10.21
C ALA A 71 12.70 24.82 -9.51
N PRO A 72 12.67 23.63 -10.13
CA PRO A 72 12.21 22.44 -9.45
C PRO A 72 13.17 22.07 -8.32
N LEU A 73 12.60 21.57 -7.21
CA LEU A 73 13.33 21.10 -6.05
C LEU A 73 14.18 19.86 -6.38
N ASP A 74 15.29 19.72 -5.66
CA ASP A 74 16.00 18.46 -5.58
C ASP A 74 15.12 17.40 -4.89
N GLN A 75 15.35 16.13 -5.22
CA GLN A 75 14.51 15.03 -4.73
C GLN A 75 15.32 14.06 -3.89
N ALA A 76 14.81 13.67 -2.73
CA ALA A 76 15.28 12.52 -1.98
C ALA A 76 14.29 11.37 -2.13
N HIS A 77 14.78 10.27 -2.69
CA HIS A 77 14.06 9.03 -2.88
C HIS A 77 14.46 8.07 -1.76
N TRP A 78 13.53 7.74 -0.88
CA TRP A 78 13.74 6.80 0.20
C TRP A 78 13.16 5.44 -0.16
N LEU A 79 14.01 4.42 -0.17
CA LEU A 79 13.58 3.04 -0.32
C LEU A 79 13.41 2.38 1.05
N ILE A 80 12.27 1.77 1.30
CA ILE A 80 11.99 1.03 2.53
C ILE A 80 11.83 -0.45 2.15
N LEU A 81 12.82 -1.27 2.50
CA LEU A 81 12.97 -2.65 2.03
C LEU A 81 12.78 -3.64 3.17
N ASP A 82 11.88 -4.60 2.97
CA ASP A 82 11.57 -5.66 3.92
C ASP A 82 12.67 -6.73 3.95
N GLY A 83 13.48 -6.73 5.01
CA GLY A 83 14.52 -7.71 5.27
C GLY A 83 14.03 -8.98 5.97
N SER A 84 12.72 -9.17 6.13
CA SER A 84 12.15 -10.36 6.77
C SER A 84 12.18 -11.59 5.86
N GLY A 85 11.80 -12.74 6.42
CA GLY A 85 11.66 -13.99 5.66
C GLY A 85 10.61 -13.93 4.55
N GLY A 86 9.71 -12.94 4.57
CA GLY A 86 8.67 -12.76 3.53
C GLY A 86 9.25 -12.50 2.14
N LEU A 87 10.42 -11.87 2.05
CA LEU A 87 11.10 -11.57 0.78
C LEU A 87 12.27 -12.51 0.45
N LEU A 88 12.44 -13.61 1.20
CA LEU A 88 13.59 -14.51 1.04
C LEU A 88 13.75 -15.04 -0.40
N ASN A 89 12.63 -15.37 -1.05
CA ASN A 89 12.64 -15.90 -2.42
C ASN A 89 12.64 -14.82 -3.51
N THR A 90 12.51 -13.55 -3.13
CA THR A 90 12.38 -12.40 -4.05
C THR A 90 13.51 -11.39 -3.91
N GLN A 91 14.43 -11.57 -2.96
CA GLN A 91 15.54 -10.65 -2.68
C GLN A 91 16.32 -10.26 -3.94
N LEU A 92 16.79 -11.23 -4.73
CA LEU A 92 17.56 -10.96 -5.96
C LEU A 92 16.76 -10.19 -7.01
N ALA A 93 15.44 -10.43 -7.10
CA ALA A 93 14.58 -9.71 -8.03
C ALA A 93 14.40 -8.25 -7.59
N VAL A 94 14.26 -8.00 -6.28
CA VAL A 94 14.22 -6.66 -5.69
C VAL A 94 15.53 -5.91 -5.95
N GLN A 95 16.68 -6.54 -5.68
CA GLN A 95 18.00 -5.94 -5.97
C GLN A 95 18.16 -5.57 -7.45
N SER A 96 17.80 -6.48 -8.37
CA SER A 96 17.85 -6.21 -9.82
C SER A 96 16.93 -5.06 -10.23
N ALA A 97 15.67 -5.06 -9.77
CA ALA A 97 14.69 -4.03 -10.13
C ALA A 97 15.13 -2.65 -9.63
N LEU A 98 15.59 -2.55 -8.39
CA LEU A 98 16.03 -1.29 -7.79
C LEU A 98 17.34 -0.77 -8.40
N THR A 99 18.27 -1.65 -8.77
CA THR A 99 19.49 -1.23 -9.49
C THR A 99 19.13 -0.49 -10.79
N ARG A 100 18.12 -0.98 -11.52
CA ARG A 100 17.65 -0.32 -12.75
C ARG A 100 16.84 0.95 -12.48
N PHE A 101 16.02 0.96 -11.44
CA PHE A 101 15.30 2.14 -10.98
C PHE A 101 16.25 3.33 -10.82
N PHE A 102 17.39 3.10 -10.15
CA PHE A 102 18.38 4.15 -9.96
C PHE A 102 19.15 4.46 -11.23
N ALA A 103 19.53 3.48 -12.05
CA ALA A 103 20.18 3.78 -13.32
C ALA A 103 19.36 4.75 -14.20
N ALA A 104 18.03 4.77 -14.04
CA ALA A 104 17.12 5.69 -14.71
C ALA A 104 16.83 7.00 -13.95
N SER A 105 17.19 7.11 -12.66
CA SER A 105 16.90 8.30 -11.85
C SER A 105 17.76 9.51 -12.27
N SER A 106 17.20 10.71 -12.15
CA SER A 106 17.87 11.94 -12.58
C SER A 106 19.11 12.27 -11.74
N ALA A 107 20.02 13.08 -12.29
CA ALA A 107 21.22 13.54 -11.59
C ALA A 107 20.93 14.43 -10.35
N ARG A 108 19.68 14.86 -10.15
CA ARG A 108 19.24 15.68 -9.00
C ARG A 108 18.51 14.87 -7.92
N SER A 109 18.62 13.55 -7.99
CA SER A 109 17.96 12.65 -7.03
C SER A 109 18.99 12.02 -6.11
N GLN A 110 18.82 12.21 -4.80
CA GLN A 110 19.54 11.47 -3.76
C GLN A 110 18.72 10.24 -3.37
N VAL A 111 19.40 9.18 -2.93
CA VAL A 111 18.77 7.91 -2.58
C VAL A 111 19.17 7.48 -1.18
N GLY A 112 18.18 7.36 -0.29
CA GLY A 112 18.33 6.70 1.00
C GLY A 112 17.73 5.30 0.96
N ILE A 113 18.31 4.36 1.71
CA ILE A 113 17.81 2.99 1.81
C ILE A 113 17.60 2.66 3.28
N VAL A 114 16.42 2.17 3.63
CA VAL A 114 16.09 1.66 4.94
C VAL A 114 15.74 0.19 4.78
N VAL A 115 16.46 -0.68 5.47
CA VAL A 115 16.13 -2.11 5.51
C VAL A 115 15.60 -2.42 6.89
N TYR A 116 14.46 -3.10 6.95
CA TYR A 116 13.82 -3.43 8.22
C TYR A 116 13.57 -4.93 8.32
N ALA A 117 14.03 -5.50 9.42
CA ALA A 117 13.74 -6.86 9.85
C ALA A 117 13.53 -6.80 11.38
N THR A 118 14.22 -7.64 12.15
CA THR A 118 14.31 -7.50 13.61
C THR A 118 14.98 -6.19 14.02
N GLU A 119 15.93 -5.71 13.21
CA GLU A 119 16.59 -4.41 13.39
C GLU A 119 16.35 -3.53 12.16
N VAL A 120 16.39 -2.22 12.35
CA VAL A 120 16.29 -1.22 11.27
C VAL A 120 17.69 -0.71 10.94
N SER A 121 18.12 -0.88 9.71
CA SER A 121 19.35 -0.28 9.19
C SER A 121 19.01 0.88 8.25
N ILE A 122 19.75 1.98 8.39
CA ILE A 122 19.52 3.21 7.61
C ILE A 122 20.80 3.58 6.90
N PHE A 123 20.69 3.63 5.58
CA PHE A 123 21.67 4.23 4.69
C PHE A 123 21.13 5.61 4.27
N PRO A 124 21.79 6.71 4.68
CA PRO A 124 21.29 8.07 4.46
C PRO A 124 21.30 8.44 2.97
N PRO A 125 20.49 9.44 2.55
CA PRO A 125 20.42 9.85 1.16
C PRO A 125 21.77 10.33 0.62
N THR A 126 22.18 9.76 -0.51
CA THR A 126 23.40 10.17 -1.24
C THR A 126 23.15 10.18 -2.75
N ASP A 127 23.94 10.93 -3.49
CA ASP A 127 23.99 10.92 -4.96
C ASP A 127 25.11 10.00 -5.50
N ASP A 128 25.95 9.45 -4.62
CA ASP A 128 27.01 8.50 -4.99
C ASP A 128 26.44 7.15 -5.43
N ARG A 129 26.44 6.94 -6.75
CA ARG A 129 25.96 5.71 -7.40
C ARG A 129 26.70 4.46 -6.95
N ALA A 130 27.99 4.55 -6.66
CA ALA A 130 28.77 3.40 -6.20
C ALA A 130 28.36 3.02 -4.77
N ALA A 131 28.19 4.01 -3.90
CA ALA A 131 27.72 3.79 -2.53
C ALA A 131 26.29 3.22 -2.50
N ILE A 132 25.37 3.73 -3.31
CA ILE A 132 23.99 3.19 -3.43
C ILE A 132 24.02 1.73 -3.91
N THR A 133 24.83 1.43 -4.92
CA THR A 133 24.93 0.07 -5.48
C THR A 133 25.51 -0.90 -4.45
N ALA A 134 26.52 -0.48 -3.68
CA ALA A 134 27.08 -1.27 -2.60
C ALA A 134 26.06 -1.52 -1.48
N ALA A 135 25.34 -0.48 -1.04
CA ALA A 135 24.30 -0.60 -0.02
C ALA A 135 23.16 -1.55 -0.45
N LEU A 136 22.76 -1.51 -1.72
CA LEU A 136 21.75 -2.42 -2.26
C LEU A 136 22.28 -3.86 -2.42
N ALA A 137 23.57 -4.04 -2.70
CA ALA A 137 24.19 -5.37 -2.73
C ALA A 137 24.22 -6.01 -1.33
N ASP A 138 24.38 -5.19 -0.29
CA ASP A 138 24.37 -5.60 1.12
C ASP A 138 22.96 -5.88 1.66
N TYR A 139 21.90 -5.48 0.94
CA TYR A 139 20.53 -5.83 1.32
C TYR A 139 20.32 -7.35 1.33
N GLY A 140 20.07 -7.88 2.52
CA GLY A 140 19.81 -9.29 2.79
C GLY A 140 18.48 -9.50 3.49
N THR A 141 17.88 -10.67 3.27
CA THR A 141 16.68 -11.13 3.98
C THR A 141 17.04 -12.23 4.96
N THR A 142 16.40 -12.22 6.13
CA THR A 142 16.67 -13.20 7.20
C THR A 142 15.45 -14.09 7.43
N ALA A 143 15.62 -15.40 7.25
CA ALA A 143 14.55 -16.37 7.50
C ALA A 143 14.09 -16.31 8.96
N GLY A 144 12.78 -16.20 9.19
CA GLY A 144 12.17 -16.15 10.52
C GLY A 144 12.33 -14.83 11.27
N ALA A 145 12.93 -13.81 10.66
CA ALA A 145 12.97 -12.46 11.25
C ALA A 145 11.59 -11.79 11.18
N THR A 146 11.25 -11.06 12.24
CA THR A 146 10.07 -10.20 12.37
C THR A 146 10.16 -9.01 11.40
N SER A 147 9.02 -8.46 10.98
CA SER A 147 8.96 -7.33 10.03
C SER A 147 8.42 -6.09 10.74
N CYS A 148 9.33 -5.24 11.26
CA CYS A 148 8.96 -4.04 12.02
C CYS A 148 8.85 -2.78 11.17
N LEU A 149 7.91 -2.79 10.23
CA LEU A 149 7.66 -1.65 9.32
C LEU A 149 7.42 -0.32 10.05
N TRP A 150 6.62 -0.32 11.12
CA TRP A 150 6.27 0.94 11.80
C TRP A 150 7.49 1.59 12.44
N ASP A 151 8.41 0.78 12.97
CA ASP A 151 9.69 1.24 13.49
C ASP A 151 10.56 1.82 12.37
N ALA A 152 10.57 1.19 11.20
CA ALA A 152 11.29 1.68 10.03
C ALA A 152 10.78 3.03 9.54
N LEU A 153 9.45 3.18 9.42
CA LEU A 153 8.82 4.44 9.01
C LEU A 153 9.07 5.54 10.06
N ALA A 154 9.01 5.21 11.35
CA ALA A 154 9.28 6.18 12.40
C ALA A 154 10.74 6.62 12.41
N ALA A 155 11.68 5.72 12.13
CA ALA A 155 13.10 6.04 12.08
C ALA A 155 13.41 7.06 10.98
N VAL A 156 12.75 6.97 9.83
CA VAL A 156 12.92 7.96 8.75
C VAL A 156 12.10 9.23 9.00
N ASN A 157 10.93 9.11 9.60
CA ASN A 157 10.11 10.28 9.96
C ASN A 157 10.79 11.19 11.00
N ASN A 158 11.66 10.64 11.84
CA ASN A 158 12.44 11.40 12.82
C ASN A 158 13.63 12.15 12.20
N ALA A 159 13.98 11.88 10.94
CA ALA A 159 15.00 12.66 10.25
C ALA A 159 14.45 14.06 9.95
N GLU A 160 15.23 15.11 10.22
CA GLU A 160 14.85 16.48 9.85
C GLU A 160 14.67 16.56 8.33
N ARG A 161 13.42 16.77 7.89
CA ARG A 161 13.10 16.95 6.47
C ARG A 161 13.58 18.33 6.01
N PRO A 162 14.49 18.43 5.03
CA PRO A 162 14.82 19.69 4.39
C PRO A 162 13.60 20.24 3.67
N LEU A 163 13.23 21.50 3.93
CA LEU A 163 12.08 22.15 3.31
C LEU A 163 12.35 22.57 1.86
N ASP A 164 13.61 22.57 1.44
CA ASP A 164 14.08 22.84 0.08
C ASP A 164 14.25 21.55 -0.75
N GLN A 165 13.84 20.41 -0.21
CA GLN A 165 13.91 19.12 -0.90
C GLN A 165 12.55 18.41 -0.91
N ALA A 166 12.20 17.81 -2.05
CA ALA A 166 11.04 16.93 -2.14
C ALA A 166 11.41 15.52 -1.68
N TRP A 167 10.55 14.90 -0.85
CA TRP A 167 10.78 13.55 -0.34
C TRP A 167 9.72 12.61 -0.89
N ARG A 168 10.15 11.45 -1.39
CA ARG A 168 9.29 10.39 -1.91
C ARG A 168 9.72 9.04 -1.36
N PHE A 169 8.75 8.21 -1.01
CA PHE A 169 9.01 6.94 -0.35
C PHE A 169 8.45 5.79 -1.16
N LEU A 170 9.29 4.78 -1.39
CA LEU A 170 8.93 3.55 -2.07
C LEU A 170 9.20 2.42 -1.11
N MET A 171 8.13 1.76 -0.71
CA MET A 171 8.22 0.57 0.11
C MET A 171 8.07 -0.69 -0.75
N ILE A 172 8.92 -1.68 -0.51
CA ILE A 172 8.78 -3.02 -1.09
C ILE A 172 8.72 -4.03 0.05
N THR A 173 7.61 -4.75 0.16
CA THR A 173 7.32 -5.68 1.27
C THR A 173 6.59 -6.93 0.80
N GLY A 174 6.70 -8.03 1.54
CA GLY A 174 5.99 -9.28 1.24
C GLY A 174 4.58 -9.34 1.80
N ALA A 175 4.43 -9.03 3.10
CA ALA A 175 3.15 -8.96 3.83
C ALA A 175 3.38 -8.29 5.21
N LEU A 176 2.34 -7.69 5.81
CA LEU A 176 2.38 -7.06 7.14
C LEU A 176 2.21 -8.04 8.32
N SER A 177 2.07 -9.34 8.07
CA SER A 177 1.61 -10.33 9.05
C SER A 177 2.52 -10.56 10.27
N ALA A 178 3.67 -9.90 10.36
CA ALA A 178 4.69 -10.11 11.38
C ALA A 178 5.11 -8.81 12.13
N GLN A 179 4.16 -7.96 12.54
CA GLN A 179 4.42 -6.80 13.44
C GLN A 179 4.38 -7.16 14.94
N THR A 180 4.27 -8.45 15.27
CA THR A 180 4.32 -8.95 16.64
C THR A 180 5.71 -8.71 17.21
N ASP A 181 5.80 -8.10 18.40
CA ASP A 181 7.06 -7.74 19.09
C ASP A 181 7.83 -6.53 18.51
N CYS A 182 7.19 -5.72 17.67
CA CYS A 182 7.73 -4.42 17.24
C CYS A 182 7.41 -3.32 18.26
N ASN A 183 8.25 -2.27 18.33
CA ASN A 183 8.07 -1.20 19.33
C ASN A 183 6.80 -0.39 19.04
N LEU A 184 6.56 -0.09 17.77
CA LEU A 184 5.35 0.56 17.30
C LEU A 184 4.33 -0.46 16.78
N GLN A 185 3.10 -0.33 17.27
CA GLN A 185 1.96 -1.17 16.90
C GLN A 185 1.01 -0.47 15.93
N SER A 186 1.28 0.80 15.59
CA SER A 186 0.50 1.62 14.67
C SER A 186 1.41 2.46 13.79
N ALA A 187 0.95 2.73 12.57
CA ALA A 187 1.68 3.58 11.63
C ALA A 187 1.95 4.98 12.19
N PRO A 188 3.19 5.49 12.11
CA PRO A 188 3.50 6.86 12.50
C PRO A 188 2.83 7.85 11.54
N ALA A 189 2.55 9.05 12.04
CA ALA A 189 2.10 10.14 11.17
C ALA A 189 3.24 10.55 10.24
N PHE A 190 2.96 10.53 8.94
CA PHE A 190 3.95 10.75 7.90
C PHE A 190 3.44 11.81 6.92
N SER A 191 4.29 12.76 6.52
CA SER A 191 3.89 13.90 5.69
C SER A 191 4.55 13.86 4.31
N ALA A 192 4.71 12.68 3.72
CA ALA A 192 5.24 12.54 2.36
C ALA A 192 4.53 11.39 1.62
N PRO A 193 4.43 11.49 0.29
CA PRO A 193 4.13 10.41 -0.63
C PRO A 193 4.78 9.07 -0.29
N LEU A 194 3.96 8.05 -0.06
CA LEU A 194 4.41 6.68 0.16
C LEU A 194 3.77 5.73 -0.84
N ASP A 195 4.54 5.36 -1.86
CA ASP A 195 4.16 4.33 -2.83
C ASP A 195 4.63 2.96 -2.32
N ILE A 196 3.80 1.93 -2.51
CA ILE A 196 3.98 0.60 -1.90
C ILE A 196 3.88 -0.47 -2.98
N ILE A 197 4.89 -1.33 -3.06
CA ILE A 197 4.86 -2.57 -3.83
C ILE A 197 4.77 -3.74 -2.86
N VAL A 198 3.68 -4.49 -2.95
CA VAL A 198 3.49 -5.74 -2.20
C VAL A 198 3.85 -6.91 -3.09
N LEU A 199 4.84 -7.70 -2.68
CA LEU A 199 5.26 -8.92 -3.35
C LEU A 199 4.46 -10.12 -2.82
N GLY A 200 3.27 -10.30 -3.39
CA GLY A 200 2.32 -11.32 -2.95
C GLY A 200 1.05 -11.33 -3.80
N GLU A 201 0.17 -12.30 -3.53
CA GLU A 201 -1.13 -12.41 -4.22
C GLU A 201 -2.25 -11.61 -3.54
N SER A 202 -2.03 -11.17 -2.29
CA SER A 202 -2.98 -10.38 -1.51
C SER A 202 -2.30 -9.13 -0.92
N THR A 203 -3.12 -8.14 -0.54
CA THR A 203 -2.67 -6.89 0.05
C THR A 203 -3.36 -6.67 1.39
N ASP A 204 -2.57 -6.28 2.39
CA ASP A 204 -3.11 -5.96 3.71
C ASP A 204 -3.86 -4.63 3.68
N THR A 205 -5.05 -4.57 4.31
CA THR A 205 -5.84 -3.32 4.37
C THR A 205 -5.10 -2.20 5.10
N ALA A 206 -4.19 -2.55 6.00
CA ALA A 206 -3.32 -1.59 6.67
C ALA A 206 -2.32 -0.93 5.70
N LEU A 207 -1.75 -1.69 4.74
CA LEU A 207 -0.90 -1.11 3.69
C LEU A 207 -1.70 -0.23 2.74
N LEU A 208 -2.92 -0.66 2.38
CA LEU A 208 -3.82 0.16 1.54
C LEU A 208 -4.14 1.49 2.23
N ARG A 209 -4.57 1.45 3.50
CA ARG A 209 -4.84 2.67 4.30
C ARG A 209 -3.60 3.55 4.42
N LEU A 210 -2.43 2.94 4.60
CA LEU A 210 -1.17 3.67 4.70
C LEU A 210 -0.84 4.42 3.40
N ALA A 211 -0.95 3.75 2.24
CA ALA A 211 -0.76 4.39 0.93
C ALA A 211 -1.79 5.52 0.72
N ASP A 212 -3.08 5.26 0.95
CA ASP A 212 -4.15 6.23 0.76
C ASP A 212 -3.98 7.46 1.67
N GLN A 213 -3.66 7.25 2.95
CA GLN A 213 -3.42 8.32 3.92
C GLN A 213 -2.22 9.21 3.53
N HIS A 214 -1.24 8.65 2.83
CA HIS A 214 -0.02 9.33 2.41
C HIS A 214 0.00 9.63 0.91
N GLN A 215 -1.18 9.73 0.29
CA GLN A 215 -1.35 10.11 -1.12
C GLN A 215 -0.50 9.29 -2.09
N GLY A 216 -0.28 8.02 -1.78
CA GLY A 216 0.53 7.10 -2.58
C GLY A 216 -0.24 5.93 -3.15
N ARG A 217 0.45 5.22 -4.05
CA ARG A 217 -0.11 4.10 -4.79
C ARG A 217 0.33 2.81 -4.15
N LEU A 218 -0.62 1.92 -3.89
CA LEU A 218 -0.32 0.53 -3.60
C LEU A 218 -0.48 -0.32 -4.86
N VAL A 219 0.52 -1.13 -5.18
CA VAL A 219 0.47 -2.11 -6.25
C VAL A 219 0.94 -3.49 -5.77
N THR A 220 0.29 -4.54 -6.27
CA THR A 220 0.79 -5.91 -6.12
C THR A 220 1.74 -6.25 -7.25
N ALA A 221 2.80 -6.96 -6.92
CA ALA A 221 3.74 -7.50 -7.89
C ALA A 221 4.08 -8.96 -7.59
N ASN A 222 4.49 -9.67 -8.63
CA ASN A 222 5.19 -10.95 -8.51
C ASN A 222 6.54 -10.84 -9.23
N LEU A 223 7.33 -11.92 -9.22
CA LEU A 223 8.66 -11.95 -9.85
C LEU A 223 8.67 -11.51 -11.34
N ARG A 224 7.55 -11.64 -12.05
CA ARG A 224 7.44 -11.25 -13.46
C ARG A 224 7.03 -9.80 -13.65
N THR A 225 6.26 -9.23 -12.71
CA THR A 225 5.69 -7.89 -12.83
C THR A 225 6.44 -6.84 -12.03
N LEU A 226 7.28 -7.24 -11.07
CA LEU A 226 8.03 -6.34 -10.19
C LEU A 226 8.81 -5.27 -10.95
N GLU A 227 9.57 -5.66 -11.98
CA GLU A 227 10.38 -4.71 -12.76
C GLU A 227 9.51 -3.65 -13.46
N ASN A 228 8.35 -4.05 -13.98
CA ASN A 228 7.40 -3.12 -14.61
C ASN A 228 6.77 -2.18 -13.57
N GLN A 229 6.39 -2.70 -12.40
CA GLN A 229 5.82 -1.86 -11.33
C GLN A 229 6.82 -0.83 -10.81
N VAL A 230 8.08 -1.24 -10.61
CA VAL A 230 9.16 -0.33 -10.22
C VAL A 230 9.42 0.73 -11.30
N ALA A 231 9.39 0.35 -12.59
CA ALA A 231 9.57 1.29 -13.69
C ALA A 231 8.41 2.30 -13.82
N GLU A 232 7.17 1.88 -13.59
CA GLU A 232 6.01 2.80 -13.54
C GLU A 232 6.18 3.85 -12.44
N ILE A 233 6.59 3.43 -11.24
CA ILE A 233 6.84 4.35 -10.12
C ILE A 233 8.02 5.28 -10.45
N ALA A 234 9.11 4.76 -11.04
CA ALA A 234 10.23 5.58 -11.48
C ALA A 234 9.80 6.69 -12.46
N ALA A 235 8.92 6.37 -13.41
CA ALA A 235 8.41 7.33 -14.38
C ALA A 235 7.55 8.42 -13.71
N LEU A 236 6.72 8.05 -12.73
CA LEU A 236 5.97 9.01 -11.91
C LEU A 236 6.92 9.91 -11.11
N TRP A 237 8.00 9.34 -10.59
CA TRP A 237 8.97 10.05 -9.76
C TRP A 237 9.96 10.91 -10.56
N ALA A 238 10.06 10.70 -11.87
CA ALA A 238 10.87 11.55 -12.75
C ALA A 238 10.28 12.97 -12.93
N ARG A 239 9.02 13.17 -12.50
CA ARG A 239 8.32 14.46 -12.60
C ARG A 239 8.96 15.54 -11.72
N PRO A 240 9.07 16.79 -12.21
CA PRO A 240 9.54 17.91 -11.40
C PRO A 240 8.59 18.19 -10.23
N VAL A 241 9.17 18.67 -9.13
CA VAL A 241 8.42 19.12 -7.95
C VAL A 241 8.74 20.58 -7.71
N PHE A 242 7.72 21.41 -7.58
CA PHE A 242 7.85 22.85 -7.34
C PHE A 242 7.43 23.19 -5.91
N ALA A 243 8.17 24.09 -5.27
CA ALA A 243 7.80 24.67 -3.98
C ALA A 243 7.04 25.98 -4.17
N PHE A 244 6.04 26.17 -3.32
CA PHE A 244 5.28 27.39 -3.19
C PHE A 244 5.34 27.85 -1.74
N GLN A 245 5.51 29.15 -1.55
CA GLN A 245 5.56 29.74 -0.22
C GLN A 245 4.64 30.93 -0.13
N GLY A 246 3.96 31.07 1.00
CA GLY A 246 3.11 32.21 1.28
C GLY A 246 3.00 32.45 2.78
N ARG A 247 2.30 33.51 3.15
CA ARG A 247 2.01 33.79 4.55
C ARG A 247 0.59 34.32 4.71
N TRP A 248 -0.20 33.64 5.52
CA TRP A 248 -1.53 34.11 5.85
C TRP A 248 -1.48 35.27 6.84
N SER A 249 -2.39 36.23 6.68
CA SER A 249 -2.57 37.31 7.66
C SER A 249 -3.15 36.81 8.99
N ALA A 250 -3.95 35.74 8.95
CA ALA A 250 -4.51 35.04 10.10
C ALA A 250 -4.59 33.54 9.79
N ARG A 251 -4.64 32.68 10.82
CA ARG A 251 -4.72 31.23 10.61
C ARG A 251 -5.94 30.85 9.74
N PRO A 252 -5.75 30.06 8.67
CA PRO A 252 -6.85 29.64 7.81
C PRO A 252 -7.76 28.63 8.52
N SER A 253 -9.04 28.63 8.17
CA SER A 253 -10.00 27.60 8.60
C SER A 253 -10.10 26.48 7.55
N SER A 254 -10.23 25.23 7.97
CA SER A 254 -10.52 24.11 7.05
C SER A 254 -11.94 24.24 6.46
N PRO A 255 -12.18 23.88 5.17
CA PRO A 255 -11.21 23.36 4.19
C PRO A 255 -10.37 24.46 3.52
N VAL A 256 -9.15 24.10 3.12
CA VAL A 256 -8.26 24.93 2.29
C VAL A 256 -8.20 24.31 0.90
N THR A 257 -8.40 25.12 -0.13
CA THR A 257 -8.27 24.70 -1.53
C THR A 257 -7.09 25.42 -2.16
N LEU A 258 -6.24 24.68 -2.87
CA LEU A 258 -5.20 25.24 -3.71
C LEU A 258 -5.74 25.37 -5.14
N THR A 259 -5.73 26.58 -5.67
CA THR A 259 -6.03 26.87 -7.07
C THR A 259 -4.72 27.10 -7.82
N LEU A 260 -4.45 26.26 -8.81
CA LEU A 260 -3.30 26.36 -9.71
C LEU A 260 -3.75 26.79 -11.10
N GLN A 261 -3.01 27.73 -11.70
CA GLN A 261 -3.07 27.99 -13.14
C GLN A 261 -1.78 27.52 -13.78
N LEU A 262 -1.91 26.71 -14.83
CA LEU A 262 -0.78 26.19 -15.59
C LEU A 262 -0.52 27.05 -16.84
N ALA A 263 0.64 26.84 -17.46
CA ALA A 263 1.04 27.55 -18.68
C ALA A 263 0.17 27.25 -19.90
N ASP A 264 -0.53 26.10 -19.91
CA ASP A 264 -1.52 25.78 -20.93
C ASP A 264 -2.87 26.52 -20.75
N GLY A 265 -3.00 27.33 -19.69
CA GLY A 265 -4.20 28.09 -19.35
C GLY A 265 -5.25 27.30 -18.58
N SER A 266 -5.00 26.03 -18.25
CA SER A 266 -5.89 25.24 -17.39
C SER A 266 -5.84 25.73 -15.95
N THR A 267 -6.94 25.53 -15.22
CA THR A 267 -7.07 25.84 -13.80
C THR A 267 -7.48 24.58 -13.04
N HIS A 268 -6.75 24.26 -11.98
CA HIS A 268 -6.98 23.09 -11.13
C HIS A 268 -7.22 23.50 -9.69
N ASP A 269 -8.31 23.00 -9.10
CA ASP A 269 -8.66 23.22 -7.69
C ASP A 269 -8.43 21.92 -6.91
N LEU A 270 -7.42 21.93 -6.05
CA LEU A 270 -6.97 20.78 -5.27
C LEU A 270 -7.29 21.00 -3.79
N PRO A 271 -8.12 20.16 -3.15
CA PRO A 271 -8.32 20.24 -1.71
C PRO A 271 -7.02 19.86 -0.99
N ILE A 272 -6.57 20.68 -0.03
CA ILE A 272 -5.33 20.45 0.71
C ILE A 272 -5.58 20.40 2.22
N ASN A 273 -4.92 19.45 2.88
CA ASN A 273 -4.84 19.41 4.33
C ASN A 273 -3.48 19.96 4.75
N LEU A 274 -3.49 21.07 5.50
CA LEU A 274 -2.27 21.68 6.01
C LEU A 274 -1.86 20.99 7.32
N THR A 275 -0.68 20.36 7.34
CA THR A 275 -0.11 19.82 8.58
C THR A 275 0.50 20.96 9.39
N GLU A 276 0.08 21.13 10.65
CA GLU A 276 0.71 22.11 11.54
C GLU A 276 2.09 21.63 11.98
N ILE A 277 3.13 22.44 11.73
CA ILE A 277 4.51 22.13 12.08
C ILE A 277 5.07 23.23 12.97
N ILE A 278 5.62 22.82 14.10
CA ILE A 278 6.37 23.70 15.00
C ILE A 278 7.83 23.64 14.53
N ARG A 279 8.42 24.78 14.16
CA ARG A 279 9.85 24.80 13.82
C ARG A 279 10.64 24.50 15.11
N PRO A 280 11.71 23.68 15.04
CA PRO A 280 12.59 23.47 16.19
C PRO A 280 13.12 24.78 16.80
N GLU A 281 13.34 25.80 15.97
CA GLU A 281 13.76 27.14 16.39
C GLU A 281 12.74 27.88 17.26
N ASP A 282 11.45 27.54 17.14
CA ASP A 282 10.37 28.13 17.95
C ASP A 282 10.23 27.43 19.32
N LEU A 283 10.84 26.25 19.48
CA LEU A 283 10.91 25.51 20.76
C LEU A 283 12.01 26.08 21.66
N ILE A 284 12.13 27.41 21.72
CA ILE A 284 12.99 28.08 22.71
C ILE A 284 12.45 27.70 24.09
N THR A 285 13.10 26.72 24.71
CA THR A 285 12.87 26.37 26.10
C THR A 285 13.22 27.62 26.90
N PRO A 286 12.37 28.14 27.82
CA PRO A 286 12.79 29.22 28.68
C PRO A 286 13.98 28.70 29.49
N THR A 287 15.19 29.13 29.14
CA THR A 287 16.37 28.97 29.96
C THR A 287 16.04 29.61 31.30
N ALA A 288 15.76 28.78 32.31
CA ALA A 288 15.63 29.23 33.68
C ALA A 288 16.93 29.96 34.00
N THR A 289 16.86 31.29 34.03
CA THR A 289 17.97 32.13 34.44
C THR A 289 18.13 31.90 35.93
N PHE A 290 18.93 30.91 36.31
CA PHE A 290 19.36 30.75 37.68
C PHE A 290 20.12 32.01 38.06
N THR A 291 19.46 32.88 38.80
CA THR A 291 20.10 34.02 39.45
C THR A 291 20.98 33.42 40.54
N PRO A 292 22.31 33.48 40.45
CA PRO A 292 23.16 32.90 41.47
C PRO A 292 22.92 33.66 42.77
N THR A 293 22.37 32.97 43.77
CA THR A 293 22.26 33.51 45.12
C THR A 293 23.69 33.63 45.68
N PRO A 294 24.10 34.78 46.25
CA PRO A 294 25.47 34.96 46.72
C PRO A 294 25.74 34.02 47.90
N ILE A 295 26.74 33.16 47.73
CA ILE A 295 27.24 32.24 48.76
C ILE A 295 27.99 33.06 49.83
N PRO A 296 27.65 32.95 51.13
CA PRO A 296 28.45 33.56 52.20
C PRO A 296 29.79 32.81 52.41
N PRO A 297 30.86 33.50 52.80
CA PRO A 297 32.18 32.89 52.90
C PRO A 297 32.31 32.00 54.15
N THR A 298 32.74 30.76 53.88
CA THR A 298 33.71 29.97 54.65
C THR A 298 33.43 29.71 56.14
N ALA A 299 33.08 28.46 56.45
CA ALA A 299 33.50 27.80 57.68
C ALA A 299 34.21 26.48 57.32
N VAL A 300 35.39 26.31 57.92
CA VAL A 300 36.41 25.31 57.63
C VAL A 300 36.10 23.99 58.35
N LEU A 301 36.20 22.90 57.59
CA LEU A 301 36.68 21.55 57.95
C LEU A 301 36.08 20.81 59.16
N ALA A 302 35.39 19.71 58.86
CA ALA A 302 35.55 18.46 59.60
C ALA A 302 35.63 17.29 58.60
N THR A 303 36.76 16.59 58.65
CA THR A 303 37.12 15.38 57.91
C THR A 303 36.07 14.28 58.08
N LEU A 304 35.51 13.79 56.97
CA LEU A 304 34.72 12.56 56.95
C LEU A 304 35.65 11.32 56.96
N PRO A 305 35.24 10.22 57.63
CA PRO A 305 36.01 8.97 57.68
C PRO A 305 36.05 8.27 56.32
N PRO A 306 37.04 7.37 56.09
CA PRO A 306 37.19 6.68 54.81
C PRO A 306 35.98 5.78 54.52
N VAL A 307 35.53 5.83 53.28
CA VAL A 307 34.51 4.94 52.69
C VAL A 307 34.99 3.48 52.78
N PRO A 308 34.15 2.52 53.21
CA PRO A 308 34.54 1.12 53.19
C PRO A 308 34.73 0.62 51.76
N THR A 309 35.90 0.03 51.52
CA THR A 309 36.27 -0.68 50.29
C THR A 309 35.36 -1.88 50.09
N GLU A 310 34.62 -1.93 48.98
CA GLU A 310 33.89 -3.13 48.60
C GLU A 310 34.87 -4.27 48.28
N THR A 311 34.60 -5.43 48.88
CA THR A 311 35.35 -6.67 48.72
C THR A 311 34.98 -7.29 47.36
N PRO A 312 35.94 -7.72 46.52
CA PRO A 312 35.62 -8.36 45.25
C PRO A 312 34.92 -9.71 45.48
N LEU A 313 33.84 -9.92 44.73
CA LEU A 313 33.07 -11.16 44.63
C LEU A 313 33.96 -12.31 44.10
N PRO A 314 33.85 -13.56 44.61
CA PRO A 314 34.70 -14.66 44.18
C PRO A 314 34.48 -15.03 42.71
N THR A 315 35.58 -15.19 41.99
CA THR A 315 35.67 -15.69 40.62
C THR A 315 35.33 -17.18 40.56
N GLU A 316 34.27 -17.54 39.82
CA GLU A 316 33.95 -18.92 39.46
C GLU A 316 35.12 -19.55 38.68
N THR A 317 35.59 -20.69 39.15
CA THR A 317 36.69 -21.47 38.56
C THR A 317 36.11 -22.41 37.48
N PRO A 318 36.66 -22.46 36.25
CA PRO A 318 36.17 -23.37 35.23
C PRO A 318 36.47 -24.83 35.61
N LEU A 319 35.42 -25.66 35.63
CA LEU A 319 35.48 -27.10 35.86
C LEU A 319 36.16 -27.82 34.67
N PRO A 320 37.01 -28.84 34.87
CA PRO A 320 37.67 -29.55 33.78
C PRO A 320 36.67 -30.35 32.93
N SER A 321 36.78 -30.16 31.61
CA SER A 321 36.05 -30.89 30.57
C SER A 321 36.46 -32.38 30.54
N PRO A 322 35.52 -33.34 30.51
CA PRO A 322 35.86 -34.75 30.34
C PRO A 322 36.39 -35.01 28.92
N THR A 323 37.62 -35.51 28.87
CA THR A 323 38.29 -35.99 27.65
C THR A 323 37.62 -37.29 27.19
N TYR A 324 36.86 -37.24 26.08
CA TYR A 324 36.39 -38.46 25.43
C TYR A 324 37.51 -39.05 24.57
N THR A 325 37.92 -40.25 24.97
CA THR A 325 38.89 -41.12 24.32
C THR A 325 38.34 -41.65 22.99
N ALA A 326 39.11 -41.53 21.91
CA ALA A 326 38.81 -42.15 20.62
C ALA A 326 38.79 -43.69 20.75
N THR A 327 37.66 -44.31 20.40
CA THR A 327 37.51 -45.77 20.32
C THR A 327 37.79 -46.21 18.87
N PRO A 328 38.56 -47.30 18.66
CA PRO A 328 39.07 -47.67 17.33
C PRO A 328 38.02 -48.27 16.38
N THR A 329 38.31 -48.02 15.10
CA THR A 329 37.83 -48.61 13.84
C THR A 329 37.27 -50.03 13.89
N ALA A 330 36.09 -50.22 13.30
CA ALA A 330 35.60 -51.50 12.81
C ALA A 330 35.52 -51.50 11.27
N THR A 331 36.53 -52.13 10.68
CA THR A 331 36.62 -52.95 9.46
C THR A 331 35.44 -52.97 8.48
N ALA A 332 35.74 -52.61 7.23
CA ALA A 332 34.93 -52.84 6.03
C ALA A 332 34.69 -54.34 5.76
N THR A 333 33.51 -54.70 5.23
CA THR A 333 33.30 -56.02 4.63
C THR A 333 32.41 -55.97 3.38
N ALA A 334 33.04 -56.42 2.28
CA ALA A 334 32.52 -57.09 1.09
C ALA A 334 31.46 -56.42 0.18
N ILE A 335 32.00 -55.81 -0.88
CA ILE A 335 31.72 -56.03 -2.31
C ILE A 335 30.68 -57.12 -2.64
N PHE A 336 29.65 -56.74 -3.40
CA PHE A 336 29.09 -57.57 -4.49
C PHE A 336 28.86 -56.70 -5.74
N THR A 337 29.53 -57.08 -6.82
CA THR A 337 29.27 -56.79 -8.24
C THR A 337 29.44 -58.12 -8.99
N PRO A 338 29.05 -58.29 -10.27
CA PRO A 338 28.07 -57.59 -11.11
C PRO A 338 27.14 -58.58 -11.89
N SER A 339 26.18 -58.08 -12.68
CA SER A 339 25.91 -58.62 -14.05
C SER A 339 24.84 -57.84 -14.84
N PRO A 340 24.85 -57.90 -16.18
CA PRO A 340 24.58 -56.76 -17.07
C PRO A 340 23.32 -56.93 -17.94
N THR A 341 23.20 -56.07 -18.97
CA THR A 341 22.39 -56.17 -20.22
C THR A 341 21.27 -55.11 -20.26
N SER A 342 21.13 -54.18 -21.22
CA SER A 342 21.73 -53.96 -22.55
C SER A 342 21.56 -52.49 -22.99
N THR A 343 22.60 -51.94 -23.64
CA THR A 343 22.58 -50.82 -24.63
C THR A 343 22.19 -51.42 -26.02
N PRO A 344 21.77 -50.71 -27.10
CA PRO A 344 21.95 -49.28 -27.45
C PRO A 344 20.71 -48.58 -28.07
N THR A 345 20.69 -47.26 -28.33
CA THR A 345 21.12 -46.65 -29.62
C THR A 345 21.10 -45.11 -29.53
N ALA A 346 22.09 -44.50 -30.18
CA ALA A 346 22.46 -43.09 -30.13
C ALA A 346 21.58 -42.14 -30.97
N THR A 347 21.61 -40.85 -30.63
CA THR A 347 21.57 -39.77 -31.62
C THR A 347 22.54 -38.68 -31.19
N ALA A 348 23.50 -38.38 -32.05
CA ALA A 348 24.55 -37.41 -31.85
C ALA A 348 24.08 -35.99 -32.19
N THR A 349 24.53 -34.98 -31.46
CA THR A 349 24.79 -33.64 -32.03
C THR A 349 25.90 -32.95 -31.23
N THR A 350 26.68 -32.15 -31.93
CA THR A 350 28.09 -31.84 -31.74
C THR A 350 28.41 -30.57 -30.93
N SER A 351 29.54 -30.64 -30.20
CA SER A 351 30.59 -29.62 -29.95
C SER A 351 30.25 -28.35 -29.14
N PRO A 352 31.08 -28.04 -28.14
CA PRO A 352 32.00 -26.91 -28.34
C PRO A 352 33.48 -27.25 -28.09
N THR A 353 34.35 -26.62 -28.89
CA THR A 353 35.81 -26.75 -28.87
C THR A 353 36.45 -25.91 -27.76
N SER A 354 37.53 -26.47 -27.23
CA SER A 354 38.36 -26.11 -26.08
C SER A 354 39.07 -24.76 -26.11
N THR A 355 39.10 -24.17 -24.91
CA THR A 355 40.10 -23.24 -24.36
C THR A 355 41.51 -23.84 -24.39
N THR A 356 42.51 -23.04 -24.75
CA THR A 356 43.92 -23.27 -24.35
C THR A 356 44.55 -21.97 -23.87
N THR A 357 45.28 -22.07 -22.75
CA THR A 357 46.23 -21.11 -22.19
C THR A 357 47.40 -21.96 -21.68
N PRO A 358 48.67 -21.61 -21.95
CA PRO A 358 49.55 -21.01 -20.92
C PRO A 358 50.52 -19.91 -21.44
N THR A 359 50.73 -18.80 -20.70
CA THR A 359 51.92 -18.38 -19.88
C THR A 359 53.24 -18.18 -20.68
N ASN A 360 54.07 -17.12 -20.59
CA ASN A 360 54.67 -16.36 -19.47
C ASN A 360 55.39 -15.05 -19.95
N THR A 361 55.22 -13.96 -19.19
CA THR A 361 56.27 -13.16 -18.48
C THR A 361 57.49 -12.55 -19.20
N SER A 362 57.61 -11.21 -19.13
CA SER A 362 58.82 -10.48 -18.68
C SER A 362 58.51 -9.06 -18.21
N THR A 363 59.26 -8.61 -17.19
CA THR A 363 59.04 -7.47 -16.27
C THR A 363 59.90 -6.23 -16.68
N PRO A 364 60.08 -5.17 -15.86
CA PRO A 364 59.51 -3.81 -15.94
C PRO A 364 60.52 -2.71 -16.35
N THR A 365 60.09 -1.45 -16.57
CA THR A 365 60.95 -0.23 -16.43
C THR A 365 60.14 1.09 -16.23
N ILE A 366 60.19 1.63 -15.01
CA ILE A 366 60.38 3.03 -14.51
C ILE A 366 59.76 4.29 -15.21
N THR A 367 58.89 5.00 -14.47
CA THR A 367 58.74 6.46 -14.09
C THR A 367 59.54 7.55 -14.86
N PRO A 368 59.13 8.85 -15.05
CA PRO A 368 58.32 9.74 -14.16
C PRO A 368 57.28 10.72 -14.78
N THR A 369 56.53 11.35 -13.87
CA THR A 369 55.66 12.55 -13.89
C THR A 369 56.28 13.78 -14.59
N PRO A 370 55.47 14.77 -15.03
CA PRO A 370 55.43 16.02 -14.26
C PRO A 370 54.04 16.71 -14.14
N THR A 371 53.91 17.42 -13.03
CA THR A 371 52.97 18.51 -12.70
C THR A 371 53.32 19.78 -13.51
N ASP A 372 52.32 20.56 -13.96
CA ASP A 372 52.18 22.01 -13.71
C ASP A 372 51.18 22.70 -14.65
N VAL A 373 50.34 23.53 -14.02
CA VAL A 373 49.49 24.61 -14.54
C VAL A 373 50.38 25.88 -14.55
N PRO A 374 50.38 26.82 -15.54
CA PRO A 374 49.31 27.84 -15.59
C PRO A 374 49.05 28.59 -16.93
N THR A 375 47.95 29.36 -16.91
CA THR A 375 47.79 30.72 -17.50
C THR A 375 46.88 30.89 -18.73
N GLN A 376 45.98 31.87 -18.56
CA GLN A 376 45.05 32.53 -19.49
C GLN A 376 45.56 32.78 -20.92
N ALA A 377 44.65 32.61 -21.88
CA ALA A 377 44.61 33.42 -23.09
C ALA A 377 43.16 33.83 -23.38
N ALA A 378 42.91 35.14 -23.40
CA ALA A 378 41.68 35.73 -23.90
C ALA A 378 41.59 35.49 -25.42
N ILE A 379 40.45 34.99 -25.89
CA ILE A 379 40.10 34.98 -27.31
C ILE A 379 38.77 35.70 -27.45
N VAL A 380 38.85 36.89 -28.06
CA VAL A 380 37.74 37.59 -28.71
C VAL A 380 37.28 36.73 -29.88
N LEU A 381 36.02 36.30 -29.88
CA LEU A 381 35.40 35.72 -31.08
C LEU A 381 34.16 36.50 -31.49
N VAL A 382 34.23 36.94 -32.73
CA VAL A 382 33.30 37.73 -33.51
C VAL A 382 31.98 36.98 -33.72
N VAL A 383 30.87 37.68 -33.48
CA VAL A 383 29.52 37.25 -33.85
C VAL A 383 29.48 37.08 -35.37
N THR A 384 29.26 35.85 -35.83
CA THR A 384 29.02 35.54 -37.24
C THR A 384 27.70 34.78 -37.31
N ALA A 385 26.71 35.39 -37.97
CA ALA A 385 25.38 34.82 -38.15
C ALA A 385 25.46 33.47 -38.87
N THR A 386 24.89 32.42 -38.26
CA THR A 386 24.78 31.09 -38.85
C THR A 386 23.44 30.99 -39.58
N PRO A 387 23.38 30.49 -40.82
CA PRO A 387 22.17 30.47 -41.63
C PRO A 387 21.10 29.50 -41.09
N GLU A 388 19.86 29.92 -41.30
CA GLU A 388 18.59 29.23 -41.06
C GLU A 388 18.60 27.75 -41.51
N PRO A 389 18.16 26.79 -40.66
CA PRO A 389 18.07 25.40 -41.07
C PRO A 389 16.89 25.17 -42.03
N THR A 390 17.22 24.79 -43.26
CA THR A 390 16.31 24.23 -44.27
C THR A 390 15.50 23.07 -43.70
N LEU A 391 14.17 23.18 -43.79
CA LEU A 391 13.21 22.15 -43.42
C LEU A 391 13.46 20.83 -44.18
N ALA A 392 13.68 19.75 -43.45
CA ALA A 392 13.65 18.38 -43.97
C ALA A 392 12.19 17.90 -44.18
N PRO A 393 11.90 17.06 -45.18
CA PRO A 393 10.54 16.64 -45.49
C PRO A 393 9.93 15.74 -44.41
N THR A 394 8.67 16.01 -44.11
CA THR A 394 7.77 15.33 -43.17
C THR A 394 7.75 13.80 -43.37
N PRO A 395 7.82 12.98 -42.31
CA PRO A 395 7.58 11.55 -42.42
C PRO A 395 6.09 11.28 -42.73
N THR A 396 5.86 10.56 -43.81
CA THR A 396 4.55 10.09 -44.28
C THR A 396 3.92 9.16 -43.25
N LEU A 397 2.76 9.53 -42.70
CA LEU A 397 1.97 8.66 -41.80
C LEU A 397 1.44 7.41 -42.52
N PRO A 398 1.35 6.25 -41.84
CA PRO A 398 0.75 5.05 -42.40
C PRO A 398 -0.77 5.21 -42.67
N PRO A 399 -1.31 4.55 -43.71
CA PRO A 399 -2.71 4.71 -44.13
C PRO A 399 -3.67 4.07 -43.13
N GLY A 400 -4.10 4.88 -42.17
CA GLY A 400 -5.12 4.54 -41.17
C GLY A 400 -5.60 5.74 -40.37
N GLN A 401 -4.80 6.82 -40.29
CA GLN A 401 -5.14 8.02 -39.51
C GLN A 401 -5.64 9.21 -40.35
N ALA A 402 -5.50 9.19 -41.68
CA ALA A 402 -6.07 10.23 -42.56
C ALA A 402 -7.61 10.14 -42.68
N MET A 403 -8.22 9.01 -42.32
CA MET A 403 -9.68 8.85 -42.36
C MET A 403 -10.38 9.50 -41.16
N LEU A 404 -9.72 9.55 -40.00
CA LEU A 404 -10.29 10.14 -38.78
C LEU A 404 -10.29 11.68 -38.85
N ASN A 405 -9.22 12.30 -39.34
CA ASN A 405 -9.12 13.77 -39.44
C ASN A 405 -10.03 14.38 -40.51
N ASN A 406 -10.33 13.63 -41.59
CA ASN A 406 -11.33 14.02 -42.58
C ASN A 406 -12.78 13.77 -42.10
N PHE A 407 -12.98 12.85 -41.14
CA PHE A 407 -14.30 12.59 -40.57
C PHE A 407 -14.70 13.65 -39.53
N VAL A 408 -13.73 14.13 -38.73
CA VAL A 408 -13.96 15.17 -37.72
C VAL A 408 -14.17 16.55 -38.36
N SER A 409 -13.46 16.88 -39.45
CA SER A 409 -13.64 18.14 -40.19
C SER A 409 -14.90 18.20 -41.06
N ALA A 410 -15.51 17.05 -41.38
CA ALA A 410 -16.80 16.98 -42.08
C ALA A 410 -18.01 17.13 -41.14
N LEU A 411 -17.82 17.04 -39.83
CA LEU A 411 -18.90 17.16 -38.83
C LEU A 411 -19.14 18.60 -38.36
N THR A 412 -18.23 19.54 -38.65
CA THR A 412 -18.30 20.93 -38.17
C THR A 412 -18.72 21.96 -39.23
N THR A 413 -19.07 21.54 -40.45
CA THR A 413 -19.36 22.47 -41.57
C THR A 413 -20.59 22.08 -42.38
N PHE A 414 -21.74 21.78 -41.77
CA PHE A 414 -23.00 21.70 -42.54
C PHE A 414 -24.23 22.23 -41.79
N ASP A 415 -24.98 23.08 -42.48
CA ASP A 415 -26.21 23.78 -42.07
C ASP A 415 -27.31 22.84 -41.50
N PRO A 416 -28.09 23.26 -40.50
CA PRO A 416 -28.99 22.42 -39.71
C PRO A 416 -30.32 22.03 -40.40
N LEU A 417 -30.40 21.99 -41.74
CA LEU A 417 -31.66 21.77 -42.47
C LEU A 417 -31.78 20.41 -43.21
N ILE A 418 -30.80 19.50 -43.11
CA ILE A 418 -30.83 18.20 -43.81
C ILE A 418 -30.55 17.04 -42.86
N TRP A 419 -31.48 16.75 -41.92
CA TRP A 419 -31.36 15.62 -40.98
C TRP A 419 -32.52 14.63 -41.00
N GLY A 420 -33.18 14.47 -42.16
CA GLY A 420 -34.20 13.43 -42.35
C GLY A 420 -33.67 12.10 -42.90
N GLY A 421 -32.59 12.11 -43.70
CA GLY A 421 -32.24 10.97 -44.55
C GLY A 421 -30.95 10.21 -44.19
N GLY A 422 -29.89 10.90 -43.78
CA GLY A 422 -28.54 10.31 -43.67
C GLY A 422 -28.38 9.32 -42.51
N ALA A 423 -28.98 9.63 -41.35
CA ALA A 423 -28.85 8.81 -40.15
C ALA A 423 -29.47 7.40 -40.29
N LEU A 424 -30.49 7.24 -41.13
CA LEU A 424 -31.15 5.94 -41.35
C LEU A 424 -30.32 4.98 -42.20
N ILE A 425 -29.48 5.48 -43.11
CA ILE A 425 -28.66 4.65 -44.01
C ILE A 425 -27.46 4.07 -43.25
N VAL A 426 -26.83 4.86 -42.39
CA VAL A 426 -25.71 4.40 -41.54
C VAL A 426 -26.20 3.39 -40.50
N LEU A 427 -27.40 3.59 -39.94
CA LEU A 427 -28.03 2.67 -39.00
C LEU A 427 -28.38 1.31 -39.65
N ALA A 428 -28.87 1.30 -40.88
CA ALA A 428 -29.23 0.08 -41.60
C ALA A 428 -28.00 -0.80 -41.90
N LEU A 429 -26.87 -0.18 -42.26
CA LEU A 429 -25.61 -0.88 -42.54
C LEU A 429 -24.97 -1.48 -41.28
N GLY A 430 -25.07 -0.79 -40.13
CA GLY A 430 -24.57 -1.30 -38.85
C GLY A 430 -25.36 -2.50 -38.31
N ILE A 431 -26.69 -2.49 -38.43
CA ILE A 431 -27.55 -3.61 -37.98
C ILE A 431 -27.35 -4.85 -38.85
N ALA A 432 -27.16 -4.69 -40.16
CA ALA A 432 -26.87 -5.80 -41.07
C ALA A 432 -25.54 -6.49 -40.75
N PHE A 433 -24.53 -5.72 -40.32
CA PHE A 433 -23.22 -6.25 -39.93
C PHE A 433 -23.24 -6.98 -38.57
N MET A 434 -24.12 -6.57 -37.65
CA MET A 434 -24.20 -7.20 -36.33
C MET A 434 -24.97 -8.53 -36.34
N LEU A 435 -25.87 -8.74 -37.31
CA LEU A 435 -26.65 -9.97 -37.46
C LEU A 435 -25.88 -11.11 -38.15
N THR A 436 -24.74 -10.83 -38.78
CA THR A 436 -23.91 -11.84 -39.46
C THR A 436 -22.84 -12.48 -38.55
N LEU A 437 -22.66 -11.98 -37.32
CA LEU A 437 -21.59 -12.41 -36.41
C LEU A 437 -22.10 -13.03 -35.09
N ARG A 438 -23.02 -14.01 -35.15
CA ARG A 438 -23.34 -14.87 -33.99
C ARG A 438 -22.93 -16.34 -34.23
N PRO A 439 -21.98 -16.90 -33.46
CA PRO A 439 -21.68 -18.33 -33.52
C PRO A 439 -22.74 -19.15 -32.77
N ARG A 440 -23.16 -20.28 -33.37
CA ARG A 440 -24.10 -21.25 -32.80
C ARG A 440 -23.36 -22.28 -31.95
N GLY A 441 -23.55 -22.27 -30.63
CA GLY A 441 -23.21 -23.39 -29.73
C GLY A 441 -24.48 -24.04 -29.18
N LYS A 442 -24.62 -25.36 -29.34
CA LYS A 442 -25.75 -26.16 -28.82
C LYS A 442 -25.50 -26.56 -27.36
N ALA A 443 -26.52 -26.44 -26.51
CA ALA A 443 -26.52 -26.95 -25.14
C ALA A 443 -27.07 -28.40 -25.08
N ALA A 444 -26.46 -29.25 -24.26
CA ALA A 444 -27.01 -30.55 -23.86
C ALA A 444 -27.24 -30.54 -22.34
N ALA A 445 -28.44 -30.92 -21.92
CA ALA A 445 -28.85 -31.03 -20.52
C ALA A 445 -28.63 -32.48 -20.01
N VAL A 446 -28.17 -32.61 -18.76
CA VAL A 446 -28.16 -33.89 -18.02
C VAL A 446 -28.88 -33.67 -16.69
N ALA A 447 -29.86 -34.52 -16.42
CA ALA A 447 -30.70 -34.53 -15.21
C ALA A 447 -30.01 -35.26 -14.05
N ALA A 448 -30.22 -34.81 -12.81
CA ALA A 448 -29.79 -35.51 -11.59
C ALA A 448 -30.98 -35.70 -10.62
N THR A 449 -31.08 -36.90 -10.05
CA THR A 449 -32.11 -37.37 -9.10
C THR A 449 -31.62 -37.19 -7.65
N PRO A 450 -32.49 -37.02 -6.61
CA PRO A 450 -32.07 -36.48 -5.32
C PRO A 450 -31.61 -37.57 -4.35
N SER A 451 -30.51 -37.31 -3.63
CA SER A 451 -30.02 -38.17 -2.55
C SER A 451 -29.95 -37.42 -1.22
N ARG A 452 -30.69 -37.95 -0.23
CA ARG A 452 -30.54 -37.90 1.25
C ARG A 452 -29.62 -36.81 1.84
N THR A 453 -30.19 -35.83 2.53
CA THR A 453 -29.47 -34.76 3.25
C THR A 453 -28.89 -35.28 4.57
N THR A 454 -27.61 -35.64 4.56
CA THR A 454 -26.78 -35.85 5.76
C THR A 454 -26.34 -34.50 6.34
N SER A 455 -25.98 -34.45 7.63
CA SER A 455 -25.38 -33.25 8.23
C SER A 455 -24.07 -32.93 7.50
N PHE A 456 -23.84 -31.66 7.15
CA PHE A 456 -22.64 -31.24 6.39
C PHE A 456 -21.34 -31.53 7.17
N TYR A 457 -21.41 -31.50 8.50
CA TYR A 457 -20.25 -31.70 9.38
C TYR A 457 -19.92 -33.18 9.65
N GLU A 458 -20.72 -34.13 9.16
CA GLU A 458 -20.61 -35.56 9.52
C GLU A 458 -19.52 -36.32 8.73
N ASN A 459 -18.87 -35.68 7.74
CA ASN A 459 -17.85 -36.30 6.87
C ASN A 459 -16.45 -35.66 6.97
N LEU A 460 -16.18 -34.85 7.99
CA LEU A 460 -14.82 -34.35 8.28
C LEU A 460 -14.16 -35.30 9.30
N ASP A 461 -13.56 -36.39 8.80
CA ASP A 461 -12.74 -37.30 9.59
C ASP A 461 -11.50 -36.58 10.16
N THR A 462 -11.54 -36.34 11.47
CA THR A 462 -10.50 -36.73 12.44
C THR A 462 -9.03 -36.45 12.11
N ALA A 463 -8.66 -35.22 11.72
CA ALA A 463 -7.24 -34.81 11.66
C ALA A 463 -6.91 -33.37 12.14
N LEU A 464 -7.88 -32.60 12.66
CA LEU A 464 -7.66 -31.20 13.08
C LEU A 464 -8.20 -30.88 14.48
N TYR A 465 -8.07 -31.81 15.44
CA TYR A 465 -8.31 -31.50 16.84
C TYR A 465 -7.14 -31.98 17.69
N GLN A 466 -6.09 -31.17 17.75
CA GLN A 466 -5.26 -30.94 18.94
C GLN A 466 -4.22 -29.84 18.67
N SER A 467 -4.54 -28.61 19.08
CA SER A 467 -3.57 -27.67 19.66
C SER A 467 -4.34 -26.57 20.42
N PRO A 468 -4.04 -26.29 21.70
CA PRO A 468 -4.79 -25.31 22.47
C PRO A 468 -4.24 -23.88 22.30
N ALA A 469 -5.18 -22.94 22.16
CA ALA A 469 -5.12 -21.52 22.51
C ALA A 469 -4.08 -20.60 21.82
N ALA A 470 -4.53 -19.96 20.74
CA ALA A 470 -4.24 -18.56 20.42
C ALA A 470 -5.59 -17.89 20.10
N PRO A 471 -5.85 -16.62 20.48
CA PRO A 471 -7.12 -15.97 20.15
C PRO A 471 -7.26 -15.94 18.64
N ALA A 472 -8.31 -16.56 18.11
CA ALA A 472 -8.52 -16.71 16.68
C ALA A 472 -8.39 -15.36 15.97
N ALA A 473 -7.37 -15.22 15.13
CA ALA A 473 -7.29 -14.13 14.18
C ALA A 473 -8.57 -14.18 13.33
N ARG A 474 -9.25 -13.03 13.21
CA ARG A 474 -10.47 -12.92 12.39
C ARG A 474 -10.10 -13.31 10.96
N SER A 475 -10.92 -14.15 10.33
CA SER A 475 -10.68 -14.53 8.94
C SER A 475 -10.78 -13.31 8.01
N GLU A 476 -10.08 -13.32 6.88
CA GLU A 476 -10.13 -12.25 5.87
C GLU A 476 -11.58 -11.94 5.44
N ASP A 477 -12.43 -12.97 5.33
CA ASP A 477 -13.86 -12.82 5.05
C ASP A 477 -14.60 -12.04 6.13
N GLU A 478 -14.23 -12.23 7.40
CA GLU A 478 -14.83 -11.52 8.53
C GLU A 478 -14.39 -10.05 8.57
N GLU A 479 -13.12 -9.78 8.27
CA GLU A 479 -12.58 -8.41 8.25
C GLU A 479 -13.12 -7.60 7.05
N ALA A 480 -13.27 -8.25 5.89
CA ALA A 480 -13.98 -7.69 4.74
C ALA A 480 -15.45 -7.41 5.07
N LEU A 481 -16.12 -8.30 5.81
CA LEU A 481 -17.50 -8.09 6.26
C LEU A 481 -17.63 -6.88 7.16
N ILE A 482 -16.75 -6.77 8.16
CA ILE A 482 -16.73 -5.67 9.12
C ILE A 482 -16.47 -4.35 8.39
N THR A 483 -15.50 -4.32 7.47
CA THR A 483 -15.16 -3.13 6.69
C THR A 483 -16.29 -2.70 5.76
N ALA A 484 -16.93 -3.65 5.06
CA ALA A 484 -18.08 -3.37 4.20
C ALA A 484 -19.26 -2.78 4.99
N VAL A 485 -19.49 -3.31 6.20
CA VAL A 485 -20.52 -2.82 7.12
C VAL A 485 -20.22 -1.40 7.62
N MET A 486 -18.97 -1.11 8.01
CA MET A 486 -18.58 0.21 8.52
C MET A 486 -18.65 1.32 7.46
N ASN A 487 -18.53 0.96 6.17
CA ASN A 487 -18.63 1.89 5.05
C ASN A 487 -20.07 2.03 4.51
N ASP A 488 -21.05 1.32 5.08
CA ASP A 488 -22.43 1.32 4.59
C ASP A 488 -23.20 2.58 5.06
N GLU A 489 -23.62 3.40 4.09
CA GLU A 489 -24.43 4.60 4.34
C GLU A 489 -25.78 4.26 5.00
N GLN A 490 -26.33 3.07 4.76
CA GLN A 490 -27.55 2.61 5.43
C GLN A 490 -27.32 2.40 6.93
N LEU A 491 -26.16 1.88 7.32
CA LEU A 491 -25.80 1.71 8.73
C LEU A 491 -25.71 3.07 9.43
N ARG A 492 -25.12 4.07 8.79
CA ARG A 492 -25.01 5.44 9.33
C ARG A 492 -26.40 6.02 9.60
N LYS A 493 -27.31 5.90 8.64
CA LYS A 493 -28.70 6.35 8.76
C LYS A 493 -29.47 5.59 9.84
N MET A 494 -29.28 4.28 9.95
CA MET A 494 -29.92 3.46 10.99
C MET A 494 -29.45 3.83 12.41
N ILE A 495 -28.16 4.15 12.58
CA ILE A 495 -27.61 4.64 13.84
C ILE A 495 -28.22 6.00 14.22
N GLU A 496 -28.39 6.90 13.25
CA GLU A 496 -29.02 8.21 13.43
C GLU A 496 -30.51 8.10 13.79
N ASP A 497 -31.27 7.25 13.08
CA ASP A 497 -32.69 7.01 13.33
C ASP A 497 -32.93 6.38 14.72
N ALA A 498 -32.06 5.45 15.12
CA ALA A 498 -32.18 4.78 16.42
C ALA A 498 -31.91 5.73 17.60
N ALA A 499 -31.01 6.72 17.42
CA ALA A 499 -30.70 7.73 18.45
C ALA A 499 -31.93 8.55 18.87
N ASN A 500 -32.98 8.52 18.05
CA ASN A 500 -34.20 9.29 18.23
C ASN A 500 -35.36 8.55 18.92
N GLY A 501 -35.18 7.34 19.50
CA GLY A 501 -36.15 6.85 20.49
C GLY A 501 -36.43 5.35 20.67
N ALA A 502 -35.48 4.42 20.48
CA ALA A 502 -35.72 3.00 20.80
C ALA A 502 -35.13 2.60 22.17
N ASN A 503 -35.99 2.37 23.18
CA ASN A 503 -35.55 1.94 24.51
C ASN A 503 -35.22 0.44 24.61
N ASP A 504 -35.72 -0.36 23.67
CA ASP A 504 -35.63 -1.82 23.61
C ASP A 504 -34.67 -2.34 22.53
N LEU A 505 -34.06 -1.45 21.74
CA LEU A 505 -33.08 -1.80 20.71
C LEU A 505 -31.70 -1.99 21.33
N ILE A 506 -31.08 -3.14 21.05
CA ILE A 506 -29.82 -3.60 21.65
C ILE A 506 -28.70 -3.67 20.60
N GLY A 507 -29.05 -3.69 19.32
CA GLY A 507 -28.09 -3.80 18.24
C GLY A 507 -28.74 -4.23 16.94
N TRP A 508 -27.88 -4.58 15.99
CA TRP A 508 -28.27 -5.09 14.69
C TRP A 508 -27.45 -6.33 14.33
N LEU A 509 -28.03 -7.19 13.50
CA LEU A 509 -27.31 -8.22 12.79
C LEU A 509 -27.25 -7.86 11.31
N HIS A 510 -26.04 -7.79 10.76
CA HIS A 510 -25.81 -7.62 9.34
C HIS A 510 -25.63 -8.99 8.67
N LEU A 511 -26.47 -9.27 7.69
CA LEU A 511 -26.33 -10.40 6.78
C LEU A 511 -25.75 -9.90 5.46
N ASN A 512 -24.55 -10.38 5.14
CA ASN A 512 -23.96 -10.14 3.84
C ASN A 512 -24.59 -11.08 2.81
N SER A 513 -25.47 -10.54 1.99
CA SER A 513 -26.08 -11.23 0.85
C SER A 513 -26.03 -10.31 -0.37
N THR A 514 -26.51 -10.77 -1.53
CA THR A 514 -26.56 -9.96 -2.77
C THR A 514 -27.23 -8.59 -2.56
N VAL A 515 -28.11 -8.49 -1.57
CA VAL A 515 -28.56 -7.23 -0.99
C VAL A 515 -28.22 -7.27 0.50
N PRO A 516 -27.41 -6.34 1.04
CA PRO A 516 -27.11 -6.31 2.47
C PRO A 516 -28.42 -6.17 3.25
N GLN A 517 -28.60 -7.02 4.27
CA GLN A 517 -29.80 -7.01 5.12
C GLN A 517 -29.40 -6.75 6.56
N TYR A 518 -30.11 -5.82 7.20
CA TYR A 518 -29.94 -5.51 8.61
C TYR A 518 -31.18 -5.96 9.39
N PHE A 519 -30.97 -6.66 10.49
CA PHE A 519 -32.02 -7.10 11.39
C PHE A 519 -31.85 -6.44 12.74
N GLU A 520 -32.90 -5.77 13.23
CA GLU A 520 -32.90 -5.19 14.57
C GLU A 520 -32.93 -6.29 15.64
N VAL A 521 -32.05 -6.16 16.64
CA VAL A 521 -32.00 -7.03 17.82
C VAL A 521 -32.68 -6.29 18.97
N ARG A 522 -33.89 -6.72 19.33
CA ARG A 522 -34.72 -6.09 20.37
C ARG A 522 -34.89 -6.98 21.60
N ALA A 523 -34.90 -6.38 22.78
CA ALA A 523 -35.00 -7.05 24.07
C ALA A 523 -36.36 -7.74 24.30
N PRO A 524 -36.44 -8.74 25.20
CA PRO A 524 -35.36 -9.36 25.97
C PRO A 524 -34.76 -10.60 25.29
N ASN A 525 -35.37 -11.12 24.23
CA ASN A 525 -34.87 -12.26 23.47
C ASN A 525 -35.24 -12.16 21.98
N VAL A 526 -34.37 -12.70 21.13
CA VAL A 526 -34.52 -12.75 19.67
C VAL A 526 -34.13 -14.14 19.20
N ILE A 527 -35.07 -14.84 18.56
CA ILE A 527 -34.82 -16.14 17.95
C ILE A 527 -34.47 -15.93 16.47
N ILE A 528 -33.36 -16.54 16.05
CA ILE A 528 -32.87 -16.55 14.68
C ILE A 528 -33.10 -17.94 14.09
N GLY A 529 -33.71 -18.01 12.92
CA GLY A 529 -33.94 -19.29 12.24
C GLY A 529 -34.64 -19.14 10.89
N ARG A 530 -34.94 -20.27 10.25
CA ARG A 530 -35.66 -20.27 8.96
C ARG A 530 -37.18 -20.23 9.09
N SER A 531 -37.73 -20.46 10.29
CA SER A 531 -39.18 -20.45 10.52
C SER A 531 -39.70 -19.02 10.47
N LYS A 532 -40.94 -18.83 9.98
CA LYS A 532 -41.63 -17.53 10.06
C LYS A 532 -41.98 -17.11 11.49
N GLU A 533 -41.88 -18.04 12.44
CA GLU A 533 -42.11 -17.82 13.87
C GLU A 533 -40.89 -17.17 14.57
N CYS A 534 -39.73 -17.11 13.90
CA CYS A 534 -38.55 -16.44 14.42
C CYS A 534 -38.65 -14.92 14.25
N GLN A 535 -38.09 -14.16 15.18
CA GLN A 535 -37.98 -12.70 15.06
C GLN A 535 -37.05 -12.33 13.91
N ILE A 536 -35.96 -13.08 13.73
CA ILE A 536 -35.04 -12.93 12.59
C ILE A 536 -35.17 -14.16 11.70
N VAL A 537 -35.74 -13.95 10.51
CA VAL A 537 -36.05 -15.03 9.56
C VAL A 537 -35.03 -15.04 8.43
N ILE A 538 -34.14 -16.03 8.44
CA ILE A 538 -33.19 -16.24 7.34
C ILE A 538 -33.84 -17.14 6.26
N LYS A 539 -33.92 -16.62 5.03
CA LYS A 539 -34.58 -17.29 3.90
C LYS A 539 -33.55 -17.91 2.96
N GLY A 540 -33.94 -18.99 2.27
CA GLY A 540 -33.14 -19.58 1.19
C GLY A 540 -32.09 -20.60 1.62
N ASP A 541 -31.75 -20.67 2.92
CA ASP A 541 -30.76 -21.61 3.43
C ASP A 541 -31.43 -22.82 4.13
N VAL A 542 -31.28 -24.00 3.52
CA VAL A 542 -31.84 -25.26 4.02
C VAL A 542 -31.07 -25.84 5.20
N PHE A 543 -29.83 -25.42 5.42
CA PHE A 543 -29.00 -25.86 6.53
C PHE A 543 -29.33 -25.09 7.81
N ILE A 544 -30.08 -24.00 7.72
CA ILE A 544 -30.57 -23.30 8.91
C ILE A 544 -31.78 -24.03 9.49
N SER A 545 -31.72 -24.37 10.78
CA SER A 545 -32.81 -24.95 11.55
C SER A 545 -34.00 -24.00 11.69
N ARG A 546 -35.20 -24.54 11.92
CA ARG A 546 -36.43 -23.75 12.09
C ARG A 546 -36.26 -22.68 13.17
N GLN A 547 -35.65 -23.05 14.29
CA GLN A 547 -35.07 -22.16 15.29
C GLN A 547 -33.61 -22.60 15.41
N HIS A 548 -32.65 -21.69 15.22
CA HIS A 548 -31.23 -22.02 15.06
C HIS A 548 -30.40 -21.50 16.23
N ALA A 549 -30.56 -20.24 16.57
CA ALA A 549 -29.86 -19.58 17.66
C ALA A 549 -30.83 -18.65 18.41
N ARG A 550 -30.54 -18.35 19.68
CA ARG A 550 -31.24 -17.35 20.47
C ARG A 550 -30.25 -16.32 20.98
N LEU A 551 -30.58 -15.05 20.79
CA LEU A 551 -29.94 -13.93 21.48
C LEU A 551 -30.82 -13.52 22.65
N TYR A 552 -30.24 -13.26 23.82
CA TYR A 552 -30.97 -12.77 24.98
C TYR A 552 -30.11 -11.83 25.81
N ILE A 553 -30.74 -10.98 26.61
CA ILE A 553 -30.02 -10.12 27.56
C ILE A 553 -30.01 -10.77 28.94
N GLU A 554 -28.84 -10.82 29.55
CA GLU A 554 -28.65 -11.19 30.95
C GLU A 554 -27.52 -10.35 31.55
N ASN A 555 -27.73 -9.77 32.74
CA ASN A 555 -26.78 -8.87 33.42
C ASN A 555 -26.30 -7.71 32.53
N ASP A 556 -27.26 -7.04 31.86
CA ASP A 556 -27.04 -5.98 30.87
C ASP A 556 -26.14 -6.37 29.68
N ALA A 557 -25.82 -7.65 29.49
CA ALA A 557 -24.98 -8.12 28.39
C ALA A 557 -25.77 -9.01 27.42
N VAL A 558 -25.39 -9.01 26.14
CA VAL A 558 -26.03 -9.85 25.12
C VAL A 558 -25.35 -11.20 25.04
N TRP A 559 -26.13 -12.26 25.21
CA TRP A 559 -25.67 -13.63 25.12
C TRP A 559 -26.25 -14.32 23.90
N ILE A 560 -25.50 -15.22 23.29
CA ILE A 560 -25.93 -16.12 22.24
C ILE A 560 -25.92 -17.55 22.75
N GLU A 561 -26.98 -18.30 22.43
CA GLU A 561 -27.04 -19.75 22.64
C GLU A 561 -27.50 -20.49 21.37
N ARG A 562 -27.13 -21.75 21.28
CA ARG A 562 -27.50 -22.65 20.19
C ARG A 562 -28.82 -23.35 20.50
N LEU A 563 -29.78 -23.27 19.56
CA LEU A 563 -31.04 -24.02 19.59
C LEU A 563 -31.07 -25.18 18.60
N SER A 564 -30.17 -25.17 17.61
CA SER A 564 -30.12 -26.17 16.54
C SER A 564 -29.50 -27.48 17.03
N THR A 565 -30.23 -28.59 16.92
CA THR A 565 -29.72 -29.93 17.25
C THR A 565 -28.89 -30.58 16.14
N ARG A 566 -28.97 -30.08 14.90
CA ARG A 566 -28.33 -30.69 13.72
C ARG A 566 -27.05 -30.00 13.29
N ASN A 567 -27.13 -28.69 13.05
CA ASN A 567 -26.00 -27.89 12.60
C ASN A 567 -25.54 -26.96 13.72
N PRO A 568 -24.23 -26.79 13.92
CA PRO A 568 -23.68 -25.93 14.96
C PRO A 568 -23.89 -24.45 14.63
N VAL A 569 -23.94 -23.65 15.69
CA VAL A 569 -23.70 -22.20 15.60
C VAL A 569 -22.22 -22.01 15.88
N LEU A 570 -21.49 -21.36 14.98
CA LEU A 570 -20.10 -21.01 15.20
C LEU A 570 -20.02 -19.53 15.60
N LEU A 571 -19.30 -19.22 16.67
CA LEU A 571 -18.97 -17.87 17.08
C LEU A 571 -17.46 -17.69 16.94
N ARG A 572 -17.02 -16.76 16.08
CA ARG A 572 -15.58 -16.55 15.76
C ARG A 572 -14.86 -17.85 15.33
N GLY A 573 -15.55 -18.68 14.55
CA GLY A 573 -15.03 -19.96 14.06
C GLY A 573 -15.12 -21.14 15.04
N GLU A 574 -15.52 -20.92 16.30
CA GLU A 574 -15.65 -21.98 17.31
C GLU A 574 -17.11 -22.42 17.50
N ALA A 575 -17.36 -23.73 17.62
CA ALA A 575 -18.70 -24.26 17.83
C ALA A 575 -19.22 -23.93 19.23
N LEU A 576 -20.43 -23.37 19.27
CA LEU A 576 -21.10 -22.99 20.49
C LEU A 576 -21.73 -24.22 21.14
N GLU A 577 -21.13 -24.69 22.23
CA GLU A 577 -21.65 -25.75 23.09
C GLU A 577 -22.46 -25.19 24.28
N ASP A 578 -21.96 -24.12 24.90
CA ASP A 578 -22.62 -23.38 25.99
C ASP A 578 -22.95 -21.93 25.57
N PRO A 579 -23.90 -21.24 26.23
CA PRO A 579 -24.17 -19.84 25.95
C PRO A 579 -22.91 -18.97 26.11
N GLN A 580 -22.64 -18.09 25.15
CA GLN A 580 -21.48 -17.18 25.19
C GLN A 580 -21.88 -15.72 25.07
N LEU A 581 -21.06 -14.86 25.66
CA LEU A 581 -21.18 -13.41 25.56
C LEU A 581 -20.89 -12.95 24.12
N LEU A 582 -21.80 -12.16 23.56
CA LEU A 582 -21.70 -11.60 22.22
C LEU A 582 -21.18 -10.16 22.26
N ARG A 583 -20.03 -9.90 21.63
CA ARG A 583 -19.39 -8.58 21.54
C ARG A 583 -19.63 -7.93 20.19
N THR A 584 -19.55 -6.60 20.14
CA THR A 584 -19.61 -5.85 18.88
C THR A 584 -18.58 -6.37 17.89
N PHE A 585 -19.02 -6.55 16.64
CA PHE A 585 -18.27 -7.13 15.52
C PHE A 585 -17.95 -8.62 15.67
N ASP A 586 -18.61 -9.34 16.57
CA ASP A 586 -18.53 -10.80 16.56
C ASP A 586 -19.29 -11.37 15.35
N MET A 587 -18.66 -12.37 14.71
CA MET A 587 -19.25 -13.11 13.61
C MET A 587 -19.97 -14.34 14.12
N ILE A 588 -21.26 -14.43 13.79
CA ILE A 588 -22.12 -15.58 14.05
C ILE A 588 -22.32 -16.32 12.73
N GLN A 589 -21.79 -17.53 12.62
CA GLN A 589 -21.99 -18.38 11.45
C GLN A 589 -23.04 -19.46 11.75
N LEU A 590 -24.12 -19.47 10.97
CA LEU A 590 -25.25 -20.41 11.11
C LEU A 590 -25.19 -21.55 10.09
N SER A 591 -24.43 -21.36 9.01
CA SER A 591 -24.18 -22.34 7.97
C SER A 591 -22.92 -21.94 7.18
N PRO A 592 -22.38 -22.79 6.28
CA PRO A 592 -21.27 -22.41 5.41
C PRO A 592 -21.53 -21.18 4.53
N THR A 593 -22.80 -20.86 4.25
CA THR A 593 -23.20 -19.76 3.36
C THR A 593 -23.86 -18.59 4.08
N THR A 594 -24.13 -18.71 5.38
CA THR A 594 -24.82 -17.69 6.17
C THR A 594 -23.98 -17.28 7.37
N ARG A 595 -23.43 -16.07 7.29
CA ARG A 595 -22.70 -15.38 8.36
C ARG A 595 -23.40 -14.07 8.72
N LEU A 596 -23.51 -13.79 10.00
CA LEU A 596 -24.14 -12.61 10.56
C LEU A 596 -23.13 -11.84 11.42
N LEU A 597 -22.92 -10.57 11.13
CA LEU A 597 -22.09 -9.70 11.95
C LEU A 597 -22.96 -8.97 12.98
N TYR A 598 -22.61 -9.08 14.26
CA TYR A 598 -23.31 -8.35 15.32
C TYR A 598 -22.76 -6.94 15.51
N ILE A 599 -23.65 -5.95 15.62
CA ILE A 599 -23.33 -4.53 15.82
C ILE A 599 -24.11 -4.07 17.05
N ALA A 600 -23.44 -3.79 18.17
CA ALA A 600 -24.14 -3.38 19.38
C ALA A 600 -24.67 -1.93 19.27
N TYR A 601 -25.84 -1.70 19.85
CA TYR A 601 -26.47 -0.40 19.98
C TYR A 601 -26.90 -0.20 21.44
N LYS A 602 -26.28 0.79 22.10
CA LYS A 602 -26.49 1.29 23.48
C LYS A 602 -25.54 0.74 24.56
N ARG A 603 -25.12 1.67 25.44
CA ARG A 603 -24.17 1.51 26.55
C ARG A 603 -24.71 0.51 27.59
N VAL A 604 -24.03 -0.62 27.70
CA VAL A 604 -24.00 -1.44 28.91
C VAL A 604 -23.08 -0.70 29.88
N ASN A 605 -23.64 -0.06 30.91
CA ASN A 605 -22.85 0.61 31.93
C ASN A 605 -22.09 -0.45 32.73
N HIS A 606 -20.78 -0.59 32.51
CA HIS A 606 -19.93 -1.32 33.45
C HIS A 606 -19.78 -0.48 34.73
N ALA A 607 -20.22 -1.06 35.85
CA ALA A 607 -19.90 -0.60 37.20
C ALA A 607 -18.57 -1.21 37.66
#